data_AF-A0A0E0I9G3-F1
#
_entry.id   AF-A0A0E0I9G3-F1
#
_cell.length_a   1.000
_cell.length_b   1.000
_cell.length_c   1.000
_cell.angle_alpha   90.00
_cell.angle_beta   90.00
_cell.angle_gamma   90.00
#
_symmetry.space_group_name_H-M   'P 1'
#
loop_
_entity.id
_entity.type
_entity.pdbx_description
1 polymer ?
#
loop_
_entity_poly.entity_id
_entity_poly.type
_entity_poly.pdbx_seq_one_letter_code
_entity_poly.pdbx_strand_id
1 'polypeptide(L)'
;MAYMVDENPLERITWKFRNLRTSNLSVDFGKISSIMSIFSLLRCAPQIEQLNIEVDLKEAQGDDEIHEGILEAYMSEDLVRTLKRVTLSFIKCFPGEMSFIKLLLSKAASLESLKVMMFWHHIMPVSDACLLFTTYKKESSTQVKFIVEHGMDTFDIGS
;
A
#
# COMPACT_ATOMS: atom_id res chain seq x y z
N MET A 1 -21.99 -21.25 -11.26
CA MET A 1 -21.30 -20.00 -10.85
C MET A 1 -20.30 -20.38 -9.78
N ALA A 2 -19.01 -20.20 -10.03
CA ALA A 2 -18.01 -20.38 -8.98
C ALA A 2 -18.10 -19.18 -8.04
N TYR A 3 -18.46 -19.42 -6.78
CA TYR A 3 -18.24 -18.44 -5.73
C TYR A 3 -16.71 -18.28 -5.64
N MET A 4 -16.17 -17.17 -6.15
CA MET A 4 -14.80 -16.82 -5.78
C MET A 4 -14.86 -16.55 -4.29
N VAL A 5 -14.36 -17.49 -3.50
CA VAL A 5 -14.28 -17.29 -2.05
C VAL A 5 -13.37 -16.09 -1.86
N ASP A 6 -13.83 -15.14 -1.05
CA ASP A 6 -13.04 -13.98 -0.61
C ASP A 6 -11.93 -14.46 0.33
N GLU A 7 -11.01 -15.25 -0.21
CA GLU A 7 -9.93 -15.93 0.50
C GLU A 7 -8.62 -15.25 0.18
N ASN A 8 -7.79 -15.09 1.21
CA ASN A 8 -6.39 -14.69 1.04
C ASN A 8 -5.61 -15.89 0.44
N PRO A 9 -5.19 -15.83 -0.83
CA PRO A 9 -4.53 -16.96 -1.50
C PRO A 9 -3.19 -17.33 -0.86
N LEU A 10 -2.60 -16.44 -0.06
CA LEU A 10 -1.30 -16.63 0.59
C LEU A 10 -1.41 -17.06 2.06
N GLU A 11 -2.63 -17.16 2.61
CA GLU A 11 -2.84 -17.45 4.04
C GLU A 11 -2.19 -18.78 4.46
N ARG A 12 -2.39 -19.83 3.65
CA ARG A 12 -1.94 -21.19 3.96
C ARG A 12 -0.47 -21.45 3.62
N ILE A 13 0.25 -20.44 3.11
CA ILE A 13 1.68 -20.55 2.83
C ILE A 13 2.45 -20.48 4.15
N THR A 14 3.12 -21.57 4.51
CA THR A 14 3.92 -21.66 5.76
C THR A 14 5.42 -21.53 5.51
N TRP A 15 5.87 -21.68 4.27
CA TRP A 15 7.26 -21.63 3.86
C TRP A 15 7.72 -20.21 3.51
N LYS A 16 9.03 -19.98 3.44
CA LYS A 16 9.62 -18.67 3.16
C LYS A 16 10.21 -18.61 1.76
N PHE A 17 9.86 -17.57 1.01
CA PHE A 17 10.49 -17.19 -0.24
C PHE A 17 11.81 -16.46 0.04
N ARG A 18 12.84 -17.22 0.45
CA ARG A 18 14.11 -16.66 0.96
C ARG A 18 14.85 -15.74 -0.02
N ASN A 19 14.61 -15.89 -1.33
CA ASN A 19 15.28 -15.15 -2.38
C ASN A 19 14.37 -14.12 -3.08
N LEU A 20 13.10 -14.00 -2.67
CA LEU A 20 12.18 -13.06 -3.31
C LEU A 20 12.52 -11.63 -2.88
N ARG A 21 13.01 -10.83 -3.83
CA ARG A 21 13.35 -9.41 -3.62
C ARG A 21 12.30 -8.44 -4.16
N THR A 22 11.54 -8.87 -5.16
CA THR A 22 10.55 -8.04 -5.85
C THR A 22 9.27 -8.81 -6.03
N SER A 23 8.13 -8.18 -5.79
CA SER A 23 6.82 -8.77 -6.04
C SER A 23 5.84 -7.73 -6.58
N ASN A 24 4.89 -8.21 -7.37
CA ASN A 24 3.72 -7.47 -7.81
C ASN A 24 2.48 -8.12 -7.19
N LEU A 25 1.53 -7.33 -6.70
CA LEU A 25 0.28 -7.83 -6.13
C LEU A 25 -0.89 -6.95 -6.62
N SER A 26 -1.99 -7.56 -7.02
CA SER A 26 -3.24 -6.82 -7.21
C SER A 26 -4.03 -6.83 -5.90
N VAL A 27 -4.50 -5.66 -5.47
CA VAL A 27 -5.14 -5.45 -4.17
C VAL A 27 -6.45 -4.69 -4.31
N ASP A 28 -7.46 -5.10 -3.55
CA ASP A 28 -8.70 -4.38 -3.30
C ASP A 28 -8.71 -4.00 -1.82
N PHE A 29 -8.43 -2.73 -1.48
CA PHE A 29 -8.41 -2.26 -0.09
C PHE A 29 -9.83 -2.19 0.52
N GLY A 30 -10.89 -2.38 -0.27
CA GLY A 30 -12.24 -2.63 0.22
C GLY A 30 -12.48 -4.08 0.71
N LYS A 31 -11.52 -5.00 0.48
CA LYS A 31 -11.64 -6.41 0.90
C LYS A 31 -10.55 -6.82 1.88
N ILE A 32 -10.97 -7.31 3.05
CA ILE A 32 -10.06 -7.77 4.11
C ILE A 32 -9.15 -8.89 3.61
N SER A 33 -9.67 -9.86 2.86
CA SER A 33 -8.88 -10.98 2.32
C SER A 33 -7.73 -10.49 1.42
N SER A 34 -7.97 -9.43 0.65
CA SER A 34 -7.03 -8.83 -0.28
C SER A 34 -5.96 -8.05 0.46
N ILE A 35 -6.34 -7.25 1.47
CA ILE A 35 -5.40 -6.61 2.39
C ILE A 35 -4.51 -7.66 3.08
N MET A 36 -5.09 -8.75 3.57
CA MET A 36 -4.37 -9.83 4.24
C MET A 36 -3.37 -10.55 3.31
N SER A 37 -3.57 -10.46 2.00
CA SER A 37 -2.63 -10.97 1.00
C SER A 37 -1.32 -10.18 1.01
N ILE A 38 -1.36 -8.85 1.24
CA ILE A 38 -0.15 -8.04 1.41
C ILE A 38 0.66 -8.56 2.59
N PHE A 39 0.02 -8.68 3.76
CA PHE A 39 0.70 -9.11 4.98
C PHE A 39 1.21 -10.55 4.90
N SER A 40 0.46 -11.43 4.24
CA SER A 40 0.88 -12.80 4.00
C SER A 40 2.07 -12.89 3.06
N LEU A 41 2.12 -12.06 2.01
CA LEU A 41 3.29 -11.93 1.14
C LEU A 41 4.51 -11.48 1.94
N LEU A 42 4.41 -10.38 2.71
CA LEU A 42 5.52 -9.84 3.51
C LEU A 42 6.01 -10.85 4.56
N ARG A 43 5.08 -11.58 5.20
CA ARG A 43 5.41 -12.67 6.12
C ARG A 43 6.18 -13.79 5.41
N CYS A 44 5.78 -14.17 4.20
CA CYS A 44 6.40 -15.26 3.45
C CYS A 44 7.70 -14.83 2.74
N ALA A 45 7.88 -13.54 2.47
CA ALA A 45 9.03 -12.98 1.77
C ALA A 45 9.84 -12.04 2.68
N PRO A 46 10.56 -12.55 3.70
CA PRO A 46 11.25 -11.74 4.73
C PRO A 46 12.48 -10.98 4.20
N GLN A 47 12.66 -10.97 2.89
CA GLN A 47 13.81 -10.46 2.15
C GLN A 47 13.36 -9.54 1.01
N ILE A 48 12.06 -9.28 0.90
CA ILE A 48 11.46 -8.42 -0.13
C ILE A 48 11.92 -6.97 0.08
N GLU A 49 12.40 -6.37 -1.00
CA GLU A 49 12.87 -4.98 -1.01
C GLU A 49 11.95 -4.09 -1.85
N GLN A 50 11.31 -4.66 -2.86
CA GLN A 50 10.41 -3.93 -3.75
C GLN A 50 9.03 -4.58 -3.82
N LEU A 51 8.02 -3.78 -3.52
CA LEU A 51 6.62 -4.19 -3.62
C LEU A 51 5.88 -3.23 -4.55
N ASN A 52 5.32 -3.78 -5.63
CA ASN A 52 4.42 -3.04 -6.50
C ASN A 52 3.00 -3.54 -6.25
N ILE A 53 2.09 -2.64 -5.92
CA ILE A 53 0.69 -2.91 -5.68
C ILE A 53 -0.11 -2.23 -6.80
N GLU A 54 -0.97 -3.01 -7.45
CA GLU A 54 -1.93 -2.55 -8.44
C GLU A 54 -3.33 -2.60 -7.82
N VAL A 55 -3.95 -1.45 -7.59
CA VAL A 55 -5.28 -1.40 -7.01
C VAL A 55 -6.31 -1.85 -8.04
N ASP A 56 -7.25 -2.72 -7.64
CA ASP A 56 -8.31 -3.22 -8.51
C ASP A 56 -9.16 -2.04 -9.00
N LEU A 57 -9.28 -1.90 -10.32
CA LEU A 57 -10.10 -0.87 -10.95
C LEU A 57 -11.58 -0.96 -10.53
N LYS A 58 -12.05 -2.14 -10.15
CA LYS A 58 -13.42 -2.39 -9.66
C LYS A 58 -13.57 -2.28 -8.15
N GLU A 59 -12.50 -2.00 -7.40
CA GLU A 59 -12.61 -1.71 -5.97
C GLU A 59 -13.65 -0.62 -5.75
N ALA A 60 -14.53 -0.89 -4.80
CA ALA A 60 -15.50 0.05 -4.26
C ALA A 60 -15.01 0.53 -2.89
N GLN A 61 -15.52 1.67 -2.43
CA GLN A 61 -15.23 2.14 -1.08
C GLN A 61 -15.69 1.07 -0.07
N GLY A 62 -14.75 0.59 0.74
CA GLY A 62 -15.00 -0.37 1.83
C GLY A 62 -15.54 0.30 3.09
N ASP A 63 -15.51 -0.42 4.21
CA ASP A 63 -15.84 0.10 5.53
C ASP A 63 -14.58 0.72 6.18
N ASP A 64 -14.50 2.05 6.11
CA ASP A 64 -13.29 2.83 6.40
C ASP A 64 -12.69 2.55 7.79
N GLU A 65 -13.52 2.39 8.83
CA GLU A 65 -13.05 2.17 10.21
C GLU A 65 -12.47 0.76 10.41
N ILE A 66 -13.10 -0.25 9.79
CA ILE A 66 -12.64 -1.65 9.91
C ILE A 66 -11.30 -1.83 9.19
N HIS A 67 -11.14 -1.21 8.02
CA HIS A 67 -9.91 -1.34 7.23
C HIS A 67 -8.72 -0.64 7.89
N GLU A 68 -8.89 0.54 8.48
CA GLU A 68 -7.80 1.22 9.22
C GLU A 68 -7.33 0.39 10.42
N GLY A 69 -8.26 -0.12 11.24
CA GLY A 69 -7.92 -0.93 12.41
C GLY A 69 -7.15 -2.22 12.05
N ILE A 70 -7.52 -2.87 10.94
CA ILE A 70 -6.80 -4.06 10.44
C ILE A 70 -5.40 -3.69 9.96
N LEU A 71 -5.27 -2.62 9.18
CA LEU A 71 -3.96 -2.18 8.69
C LEU A 71 -3.01 -1.86 9.86
N GLU A 72 -3.49 -1.13 10.86
CA GLU A 72 -2.73 -0.79 12.06
C GLU A 72 -2.29 -2.05 12.84
N ALA A 73 -3.22 -3.00 13.03
CA ALA A 73 -2.98 -4.21 13.80
C ALA A 73 -1.97 -5.16 13.15
N TYR A 74 -1.93 -5.24 11.82
CA TYR A 74 -1.10 -6.21 11.11
C TYR A 74 0.19 -5.61 10.52
N MET A 75 0.22 -4.32 10.19
CA MET A 75 1.43 -3.66 9.72
C MET A 75 2.32 -3.34 10.92
N SER A 76 3.29 -4.20 11.23
CA SER A 76 4.33 -3.90 12.22
C SER A 76 5.62 -3.41 11.53
N GLU A 77 6.45 -2.65 12.25
CA GLU A 77 7.76 -2.21 11.77
C GLU A 77 8.61 -3.39 11.25
N ASP A 78 8.62 -4.50 11.99
CA ASP A 78 9.33 -5.72 11.60
C ASP A 78 8.85 -6.32 10.28
N LEU A 79 7.55 -6.23 9.99
CA LEU A 79 6.96 -6.81 8.78
C LEU A 79 7.38 -6.03 7.52
N VAL A 80 7.53 -4.71 7.65
CA VAL A 80 7.89 -3.80 6.55
C VAL A 80 9.37 -3.39 6.54
N ARG A 81 10.18 -3.85 7.50
CA ARG A 81 11.56 -3.39 7.71
C ARG A 81 12.49 -3.53 6.51
N THR A 82 12.23 -4.46 5.60
CA THR A 82 13.08 -4.71 4.43
C THR A 82 12.66 -3.96 3.18
N LEU A 83 11.45 -3.36 3.18
CA LEU A 83 10.95 -2.61 2.04
C LEU A 83 11.78 -1.35 1.83
N LYS A 84 12.35 -1.23 0.63
CA LYS A 84 13.09 -0.07 0.15
C LYS A 84 12.27 0.73 -0.86
N ARG A 85 11.51 0.05 -1.71
CA ARG A 85 10.74 0.68 -2.78
C ARG A 85 9.31 0.15 -2.81
N VAL A 86 8.35 1.05 -2.74
CA VAL A 86 6.93 0.71 -2.92
C VAL A 86 6.32 1.55 -4.02
N THR A 87 5.63 0.89 -4.95
CA THR A 87 4.84 1.55 -5.99
C THR A 87 3.39 1.15 -5.83
N LEU A 88 2.49 2.12 -5.73
CA LEU A 88 1.05 1.94 -5.68
C LEU A 88 0.45 2.50 -6.97
N SER A 89 -0.25 1.66 -7.73
CA SER A 89 -0.86 2.02 -9.00
C SER A 89 -2.37 2.02 -8.92
N PHE A 90 -3.01 2.93 -9.65
CA PHE A 90 -4.47 3.09 -9.72
C PHE A 90 -5.13 3.50 -8.40
N ILE A 91 -4.44 4.31 -7.60
CA ILE A 91 -4.96 4.80 -6.32
C ILE A 91 -6.15 5.73 -6.51
N LYS A 92 -7.28 5.44 -5.86
CA LYS A 92 -8.52 6.23 -5.91
C LYS A 92 -8.67 7.21 -4.74
N CYS A 93 -7.74 7.20 -3.79
CA CYS A 93 -7.77 7.89 -2.51
C CYS A 93 -8.90 7.43 -1.58
N PHE A 94 -9.30 6.16 -1.64
CA PHE A 94 -10.18 5.59 -0.63
C PHE A 94 -9.46 5.48 0.72
N PRO A 95 -10.19 5.51 1.85
CA PRO A 95 -9.58 5.52 3.17
C PRO A 95 -8.64 4.34 3.45
N GLY A 96 -8.94 3.13 2.98
CA GLY A 96 -8.04 1.99 3.10
C GLY A 96 -6.68 2.20 2.42
N GLU A 97 -6.67 2.78 1.21
CA GLU A 97 -5.45 3.12 0.48
C GLU A 97 -4.65 4.22 1.19
N MET A 98 -5.36 5.26 1.66
CA MET A 98 -4.76 6.41 2.35
C MET A 98 -4.13 5.98 3.68
N SER A 99 -4.83 5.15 4.46
CA SER A 99 -4.34 4.56 5.70
C SER A 99 -3.13 3.67 5.45
N PHE A 100 -3.14 2.84 4.39
CA PHE A 100 -1.98 2.04 4.03
C PHE A 100 -0.76 2.91 3.73
N ILE A 101 -0.91 3.98 2.94
CA ILE A 101 0.17 4.93 2.62
C ILE A 101 0.71 5.59 3.89
N LYS A 102 -0.17 6.08 4.75
CA LYS A 102 0.19 6.72 6.02
C LYS A 102 1.00 5.78 6.92
N LEU A 103 0.53 4.54 7.08
CA LEU A 103 1.17 3.53 7.92
C LEU A 103 2.50 3.03 7.35
N LEU A 104 2.57 2.90 6.03
CA LEU A 104 3.82 2.52 5.37
C LEU A 104 4.89 3.58 5.63
N LEU A 105 4.56 4.87 5.50
CA LEU A 105 5.49 5.97 5.79
C LEU A 105 5.93 5.97 7.26
N SER A 106 5.02 5.70 8.20
CA SER A 106 5.35 5.73 9.63
C SER A 106 6.14 4.50 10.12
N LYS A 107 5.95 3.32 9.51
CA LYS A 107 6.53 2.05 10.00
C LYS A 107 7.69 1.51 9.17
N ALA A 108 7.79 1.86 7.89
CA ALA A 108 8.84 1.33 7.00
C ALA A 108 10.13 2.17 7.08
N ALA A 109 10.91 1.97 8.15
CA ALA A 109 12.13 2.74 8.40
C ALA A 109 13.22 2.65 7.29
N SER A 110 13.23 1.56 6.52
CA SER A 110 14.20 1.36 5.42
C SER A 110 13.67 1.82 4.07
N LEU A 111 12.48 2.43 4.02
CA LEU A 111 11.88 2.87 2.77
C LEU A 111 12.74 4.02 2.19
N GLU A 112 13.18 3.84 0.95
CA GLU A 112 13.98 4.81 0.20
C GLU A 112 13.08 5.58 -0.78
N SER A 113 12.09 4.90 -1.36
CA SER A 113 11.17 5.50 -2.34
C SER A 113 9.75 4.96 -2.22
N LEU A 114 8.80 5.89 -2.24
CA LEU A 114 7.37 5.62 -2.39
C LEU A 114 6.89 6.33 -3.66
N LYS A 115 6.21 5.59 -4.53
CA LYS A 115 5.56 6.13 -5.72
C LYS A 115 4.08 5.82 -5.69
N VAL A 116 3.23 6.83 -5.86
CA VAL A 116 1.77 6.70 -5.93
C VAL A 116 1.29 7.20 -7.28
N MET A 117 0.65 6.34 -8.06
CA MET A 117 0.05 6.69 -9.36
C MET A 117 -1.46 6.73 -9.18
N MET A 118 -2.01 7.95 -9.18
CA MET A 118 -3.44 8.17 -8.95
C MET A 118 -4.26 7.80 -10.18
N PHE A 119 -5.38 7.11 -9.96
CA PHE A 119 -6.35 6.82 -10.99
C PHE A 119 -7.13 8.07 -11.41
N TRP A 120 -7.71 8.04 -12.61
CA TRP A 120 -8.51 9.16 -13.14
C TRP A 120 -9.81 9.37 -12.36
N HIS A 121 -10.37 8.31 -11.76
CA HIS A 121 -11.60 8.35 -10.98
C HIS A 121 -11.31 8.29 -9.47
N HIS A 122 -10.46 9.20 -8.99
CA HIS A 122 -10.20 9.37 -7.55
C HIS A 122 -11.34 10.16 -6.87
N ILE A 123 -11.54 9.93 -5.57
CA ILE A 123 -12.65 10.56 -4.82
C ILE A 123 -12.34 11.96 -4.29
N MET A 124 -11.07 12.37 -4.30
CA MET A 124 -10.63 13.68 -3.83
C MET A 124 -9.69 14.35 -4.83
N PRO A 125 -9.72 15.69 -4.97
CA PRO A 125 -8.80 16.40 -5.85
C PRO A 125 -7.33 16.02 -5.59
N VAL A 126 -6.53 15.95 -6.65
CA VAL A 126 -5.09 15.65 -6.56
C VAL A 126 -4.36 16.61 -5.61
N SER A 127 -4.75 17.89 -5.58
CA SER A 127 -4.20 18.88 -4.65
C SER A 127 -4.40 18.49 -3.19
N ASP A 128 -5.57 17.96 -2.85
CA ASP A 128 -5.97 17.62 -1.50
C ASP A 128 -5.27 16.32 -1.07
N ALA A 129 -5.19 15.34 -1.99
CA ALA A 129 -4.39 14.13 -1.79
C ALA A 129 -2.92 14.48 -1.53
N CYS A 130 -2.31 15.33 -2.35
CA CYS A 130 -0.93 15.79 -2.16
C CYS A 130 -0.72 16.53 -0.82
N LEU A 131 -1.70 17.31 -0.37
CA LEU A 131 -1.65 17.99 0.95
C LEU A 131 -1.65 16.97 2.10
N LEU A 132 -2.50 15.94 2.01
CA LEU A 132 -2.53 14.85 2.99
C LEU A 132 -1.23 14.05 2.98
N PHE A 133 -0.72 13.70 1.80
CA PHE A 133 0.56 13.00 1.67
C PHE A 133 1.74 13.81 2.22
N THR A 134 1.73 15.14 2.05
CA THR A 134 2.72 16.03 2.68
C THR A 134 2.63 15.97 4.20
N THR A 135 1.41 15.93 4.73
CA THR A 135 1.17 15.78 6.18
C THR A 135 1.69 14.45 6.69
N TYR A 136 1.35 13.32 6.04
CA TYR A 136 1.82 11.99 6.43
C TYR A 136 3.34 11.89 6.40
N LYS A 137 3.98 12.39 5.35
CA LYS A 137 5.45 12.42 5.24
C LYS A 137 6.07 13.20 6.40
N LYS A 138 5.55 14.40 6.68
CA LYS A 138 6.03 15.24 7.79
C LYS A 138 5.88 14.57 9.15
N GLU A 139 4.74 13.94 9.42
CA GLU A 139 4.47 13.22 10.67
C GLU A 139 5.40 12.02 10.87
N SER A 140 5.70 11.29 9.79
CA SER A 140 6.60 10.13 9.84
C SER A 140 8.08 10.49 10.04
N SER A 141 8.47 11.76 9.88
CA SER A 141 9.88 12.21 9.92
C SER A 141 10.81 11.44 8.95
N THR A 142 10.26 10.88 7.89
CA THR A 142 10.98 10.05 6.93
C THR A 142 11.72 10.88 5.87
N GLN A 143 12.85 10.37 5.38
CA GLN A 143 13.59 10.95 4.25
C GLN A 143 13.23 10.30 2.90
N VAL A 144 12.16 9.49 2.86
CA VAL A 144 11.68 8.81 1.65
C VAL A 144 11.48 9.81 0.50
N LYS A 145 11.98 9.44 -0.68
CA LYS A 145 11.59 10.09 -1.93
C LYS A 145 10.14 9.69 -2.24
N PHE A 146 9.22 10.63 -2.06
CA PHE A 146 7.79 10.39 -2.22
C PHE A 146 7.26 11.13 -3.45
N ILE A 147 6.96 10.37 -4.51
CA ILE A 147 6.46 10.89 -5.78
C ILE A 147 5.00 10.51 -5.96
N VAL A 148 4.18 11.47 -6.39
CA VAL A 148 2.82 11.24 -6.85
C VAL A 148 2.74 11.54 -8.34
N GLU A 149 2.11 10.66 -9.10
CA GLU A 149 1.85 10.84 -10.53
C GLU A 149 0.34 10.84 -10.80
N HIS A 150 -0.10 11.76 -11.65
CA HIS A 150 -1.48 11.80 -12.14
C HIS A 150 -1.47 12.21 -13.62
N GLY A 151 -1.86 11.30 -14.51
CA GLY A 151 -1.74 11.53 -15.95
C GLY A 151 -0.27 11.72 -16.37
N MET A 152 0.05 12.90 -16.90
CA MET A 152 1.44 13.27 -17.26
C MET A 152 2.13 14.10 -16.17
N ASP A 153 1.40 14.49 -15.12
CA ASP A 153 1.92 15.34 -14.06
C ASP A 153 2.65 14.52 -13.00
N THR A 154 3.73 15.09 -12.47
CA THR A 154 4.56 14.50 -11.42
C THR A 154 4.73 15.51 -10.29
N PHE A 155 4.45 15.08 -9.06
CA PHE A 155 4.53 15.88 -7.85
C PHE A 155 5.55 15.26 -6.89
N ASP A 156 6.54 16.05 -6.45
CA ASP A 156 7.45 15.66 -5.37
C ASP A 156 6.83 16.12 -4.04
N ILE A 157 6.52 15.17 -3.17
CA ILE A 157 5.79 15.42 -1.93
C ILE A 157 6.78 15.80 -0.83
N GLY A 158 6.67 17.03 -0.33
CA GLY A 158 7.46 17.51 0.80
C GLY A 158 8.97 17.55 0.51
N SER A 159 9.34 17.95 -0.72
CA SER A 159 10.68 18.40 -1.11
C SER A 159 11.01 19.78 -0.57
#